data_AF-A0A6L6E710-F1
#
_entry.id   AF-A0A6L6E710-F1
#
_cell.length_a   1.000
_cell.length_b   1.000
_cell.length_c   1.000
_cell.angle_alpha   90.00
_cell.angle_beta   90.00
_cell.angle_gamma   90.00
#
_symmetry.space_group_name_H-M   'P 1'
#
loop_
_entity.id
_entity.type
_entity.pdbx_description
1 polymer ?
#
loop_
_entity_poly.entity_id
_entity_poly.type
_entity_poly.pdbx_seq_one_letter_code
_entity_poly.pdbx_strand_id
1 'polypeptide(L)'
;MPVLKSGKGVQLLGEIDHLHSWTAPADVATLMRIVATEPQAWGKAWHVPSNTPKTQREVVMDIAKELGLADVKVGSVSRGILTILGLFNPVIRELNNGSYQFTAPFVIDDSATRRTFGLKPTPWNSMLKELVHSYR
;
A
#
# COMPACT_ATOMS: atom_id res chain seq x y z
N MET A 1 6.66 -8.13 -7.04
CA MET A 1 6.35 -8.45 -8.46
C MET A 1 6.98 -9.73 -9.02
N PRO A 2 8.22 -10.15 -8.70
CA PRO A 2 8.86 -11.30 -9.37
C PRO A 2 8.04 -12.59 -9.31
N VAL A 3 7.41 -12.86 -8.15
CA VAL A 3 6.55 -14.04 -7.93
C VAL A 3 5.32 -14.02 -8.85
N LEU A 4 4.63 -12.87 -8.96
CA LEU A 4 3.49 -12.69 -9.86
C LEU A 4 3.88 -12.89 -11.32
N LYS A 5 4.99 -12.29 -11.76
CA LYS A 5 5.50 -12.45 -13.13
C LYS A 5 5.83 -13.91 -13.47
N SER A 6 6.17 -14.74 -12.47
CA SER A 6 6.40 -16.17 -12.65
C SER A 6 5.12 -17.03 -12.67
N GLY A 7 3.93 -16.42 -12.64
CA GLY A 7 2.64 -17.13 -12.60
C GLY A 7 2.37 -17.86 -11.28
N LYS A 8 3.19 -17.62 -10.25
CA LYS A 8 3.05 -18.26 -8.94
C LYS A 8 2.14 -17.45 -8.04
N GLY A 9 1.42 -18.14 -7.15
CA GLY A 9 0.61 -17.52 -6.11
C GLY A 9 1.44 -16.65 -5.17
N VAL A 10 0.80 -15.63 -4.58
CA VAL A 10 1.43 -14.68 -3.65
C VAL A 10 0.97 -14.99 -2.25
N GLN A 11 1.90 -14.94 -1.29
CA GLN A 11 1.61 -14.98 0.14
C GLN A 11 1.87 -13.59 0.71
N LEU A 12 0.86 -13.01 1.36
CA LEU A 12 0.92 -11.69 1.97
C LEU A 12 0.85 -11.78 3.49
N LEU A 13 1.28 -10.72 4.16
CA LEU A 13 1.31 -10.65 5.61
C LEU A 13 -0.05 -10.19 6.16
N GLY A 14 -0.51 -10.83 7.22
CA GLY A 14 -1.73 -10.42 7.93
C GLY A 14 -3.01 -10.73 7.16
N GLU A 15 -4.12 -10.17 7.62
CA GLU A 15 -5.43 -10.37 7.02
C GLU A 15 -5.49 -9.59 5.68
N ILE A 16 -5.79 -10.31 4.60
CA ILE A 16 -5.69 -9.76 3.24
C ILE A 16 -6.98 -9.15 2.72
N ASP A 17 -8.07 -9.28 3.49
CA ASP A 17 -9.43 -8.88 3.14
C ASP A 17 -9.91 -7.66 3.97
N HIS A 18 -8.99 -6.94 4.63
CA HIS A 18 -9.26 -5.65 5.24
C HIS A 18 -8.91 -4.49 4.31
N LEU A 19 -9.74 -3.44 4.35
CA LEU A 19 -9.52 -2.23 3.57
C LEU A 19 -8.26 -1.49 4.05
N HIS A 20 -7.45 -1.07 3.09
CA HIS A 20 -6.23 -0.33 3.32
C HIS A 20 -6.15 0.86 2.35
N SER A 21 -5.68 2.01 2.82
CA SER A 21 -5.40 3.17 1.97
C SER A 21 -4.04 3.00 1.29
N TRP A 22 -4.02 3.08 -0.04
CA TRP A 22 -2.80 2.93 -0.84
C TRP A 22 -2.40 4.27 -1.45
N THR A 23 -1.18 4.71 -1.13
CA THR A 23 -0.66 6.03 -1.51
C THR A 23 0.48 5.89 -2.53
N ALA A 24 0.42 6.66 -3.62
CA ALA A 24 1.50 6.70 -4.60
C ALA A 24 2.74 7.39 -4.01
N PRO A 25 3.96 6.84 -4.18
CA PRO A 25 5.19 7.52 -3.77
C PRO A 25 5.36 8.92 -4.37
N ALA A 26 4.93 9.12 -5.63
CA ALA A 26 4.95 10.44 -6.27
C ALA A 26 4.02 11.46 -5.59
N ASP A 27 2.86 11.03 -5.07
CA ASP A 27 1.95 11.89 -4.33
C ASP A 27 2.54 12.25 -2.96
N VAL A 28 3.24 11.31 -2.32
CA VAL A 28 3.99 11.56 -1.07
C VAL A 28 5.04 12.64 -1.32
N ALA A 29 5.84 12.51 -2.38
CA ALA A 29 6.87 13.49 -2.73
C ALA A 29 6.27 14.88 -3.02
N THR A 30 5.12 14.92 -3.69
CA THR A 30 4.38 16.15 -3.99
C THR A 30 3.95 16.86 -2.72
N LEU A 31 3.36 16.14 -1.76
CA LEU A 31 2.95 16.73 -0.50
C LEU A 31 4.16 17.12 0.36
N MET A 32 5.22 16.31 0.41
CA MET A 32 6.44 16.64 1.14
C MET A 32 7.05 17.96 0.66
N ARG A 33 7.08 18.20 -0.66
CA ARG A 33 7.55 19.46 -1.22
C ARG A 33 6.72 20.64 -0.72
N ILE A 34 5.40 20.51 -0.74
CA ILE A 34 4.47 21.54 -0.26
C ILE A 34 4.67 21.81 1.23
N VAL A 35 4.75 20.76 2.05
CA VAL A 35 4.97 20.91 3.50
C VAL A 35 6.30 21.60 3.79
N ALA A 36 7.33 21.37 2.97
CA ALA A 36 8.63 22.03 3.12
C ALA A 36 8.59 23.52 2.74
N THR A 37 7.78 23.93 1.76
CA THR A 37 7.82 25.30 1.20
C THR A 37 6.67 26.20 1.64
N GLU A 38 5.56 25.65 2.13
CA GLU A 38 4.36 26.41 2.46
C GLU A 38 4.22 26.63 3.97
N PRO A 39 4.39 27.86 4.49
CA PRO A 39 4.29 28.12 5.93
C PRO A 39 2.97 27.71 6.57
N GLN A 40 1.86 27.77 5.81
CA GLN A 40 0.54 27.33 6.26
C GLN A 40 0.43 25.82 6.56
N ALA A 41 1.39 25.03 6.06
CA ALA A 41 1.47 23.60 6.30
C ALA A 41 2.17 23.24 7.64
N TRP A 42 2.95 24.16 8.20
CA TRP A 42 3.80 23.88 9.35
C TRP A 42 3.00 23.66 10.65
N GLY A 43 3.54 22.81 11.53
CA GLY A 43 2.92 22.50 12.83
C GLY A 43 1.69 21.60 12.74
N LYS A 44 1.42 20.97 11.58
CA LYS A 44 0.28 20.07 11.37
C LYS A 44 0.73 18.75 10.75
N ALA A 45 0.02 17.68 11.10
CA ALA A 45 0.13 16.40 10.40
C ALA A 45 -0.78 16.40 9.17
N TRP A 46 -0.29 15.85 8.06
CA TRP A 46 -1.02 15.79 6.80
C TRP A 46 -1.01 14.36 6.26
N HIS A 47 -2.20 13.84 5.93
CA HIS A 47 -2.32 12.60 5.18
C HIS A 47 -2.23 12.89 3.68
N VAL A 48 -1.49 12.07 2.96
CA VAL A 48 -1.34 12.20 1.52
C VAL A 48 -2.64 11.78 0.83
N PRO A 49 -3.14 12.57 -0.14
CA PRO A 49 -4.32 12.18 -0.89
C PRO A 49 -4.16 10.78 -1.47
N SER A 50 -5.11 9.90 -1.19
CA SER A 50 -5.06 8.50 -1.61
C SER A 50 -6.34 8.12 -2.38
N ASN A 51 -6.24 7.08 -3.20
CA ASN A 51 -7.42 6.54 -3.90
C ASN A 51 -8.37 5.85 -2.91
N THR A 52 -9.57 5.48 -3.37
CA THR A 52 -10.51 4.66 -2.60
C THR A 52 -9.78 3.44 -2.01
N PRO A 53 -9.93 3.16 -0.70
CA PRO A 53 -9.29 2.02 -0.06
C PRO A 53 -9.62 0.70 -0.77
N LYS A 54 -8.63 -0.18 -0.79
CA LYS A 54 -8.73 -1.53 -1.38
C LYS A 54 -8.11 -2.54 -0.44
N THR A 55 -8.59 -3.77 -0.48
CA THR A 55 -7.97 -4.90 0.21
C THR A 55 -6.65 -5.28 -0.46
N GLN A 56 -5.76 -5.96 0.27
CA GLN A 56 -4.52 -6.47 -0.31
C GLN A 56 -4.81 -7.43 -1.47
N ARG A 57 -5.87 -8.23 -1.36
CA ARG A 57 -6.32 -9.15 -2.41
C ARG A 57 -6.70 -8.39 -3.69
N GLU A 58 -7.52 -7.36 -3.59
CA GLU A 58 -7.93 -6.54 -4.74
C GLU A 58 -6.73 -5.88 -5.41
N VAL A 59 -5.77 -5.36 -4.64
CA VAL A 59 -4.55 -4.76 -5.21
C VAL A 59 -3.75 -5.79 -6.00
N VAL A 60 -3.55 -6.99 -5.48
CA VAL A 60 -2.83 -8.06 -6.22
C VAL A 60 -3.59 -8.44 -7.49
N MET A 61 -4.92 -8.54 -7.43
CA MET A 61 -5.74 -8.86 -8.61
C MET A 61 -5.68 -7.76 -9.67
N ASP A 62 -5.71 -6.49 -9.27
CA ASP A 62 -5.59 -5.34 -10.17
C ASP A 62 -4.20 -5.32 -10.85
N ILE A 63 -3.12 -5.60 -10.11
CA ILE A 63 -1.76 -5.72 -10.66
C ILE A 63 -1.66 -6.91 -11.62
N ALA A 64 -2.22 -8.07 -11.25
CA ALA A 64 -2.21 -9.27 -12.09
C ALA A 64 -2.94 -9.01 -13.42
N LYS A 65 -4.07 -8.30 -13.38
CA LYS A 65 -4.81 -7.89 -14.56
C LYS A 65 -4.00 -6.98 -15.48
N GLU A 66 -3.30 -5.99 -14.93
CA GLU A 66 -2.40 -5.10 -15.70
C GLU A 66 -1.23 -5.88 -16.33
N LEU A 67 -0.81 -6.98 -15.72
CA LEU A 67 0.19 -7.90 -16.28
C LEU A 67 -0.36 -8.91 -17.29
N GLY A 68 -1.68 -8.95 -17.53
CA GLY A 68 -2.31 -9.95 -18.39
C GLY A 68 -2.35 -11.36 -17.79
N LEU A 69 -2.27 -11.49 -16.47
CA LEU A 69 -2.32 -12.77 -15.76
C LEU A 69 -3.75 -13.07 -15.27
N ALA A 70 -4.20 -14.31 -15.45
CA ALA A 70 -5.46 -14.83 -14.91
C ALA A 70 -5.19 -15.77 -13.71
N ASP A 71 -6.17 -15.93 -12.82
CA ASP A 71 -6.21 -16.94 -11.76
C ASP A 71 -5.06 -16.94 -10.74
N VAL A 72 -4.55 -15.76 -10.40
CA VAL A 72 -3.52 -15.62 -9.37
C VAL A 72 -4.08 -15.99 -7.99
N LYS A 73 -3.50 -17.02 -7.36
CA LYS A 73 -3.81 -17.39 -5.98
C LYS A 73 -3.19 -16.37 -5.02
N VAL A 74 -4.02 -15.77 -4.15
CA VAL A 74 -3.58 -14.87 -3.07
C VAL A 74 -3.85 -15.52 -1.72
N GLY A 75 -2.76 -15.81 -1.00
CA GLY A 75 -2.77 -16.37 0.34
C GLY A 75 -2.30 -15.36 1.40
N SER A 76 -2.56 -15.71 2.65
CA SER A 76 -2.18 -14.94 3.83
C SER A 76 -1.31 -15.79 4.75
N VAL A 77 -0.31 -15.16 5.35
CA VAL A 77 0.45 -15.68 6.47
C VAL A 77 -0.06 -15.03 7.75
N SER A 78 -0.63 -15.86 8.64
CA SER A 78 -1.22 -15.37 9.89
C SER A 78 -0.17 -14.82 10.85
N ARG A 79 -0.59 -13.89 11.71
CA ARG A 79 0.27 -13.27 12.73
C ARG A 79 0.91 -14.29 13.68
N GLY A 80 0.20 -15.38 14.01
CA GLY A 80 0.73 -16.45 14.85
C GLY A 80 1.95 -17.13 14.22
N ILE A 81 1.88 -17.44 12.93
CA ILE A 81 3.00 -18.02 12.18
C ILE A 81 4.18 -17.04 12.12
N LEU A 82 3.91 -15.77 11.84
CA LEU A 82 4.96 -14.73 11.82
C LEU A 82 5.63 -14.54 13.18
N THR A 83 4.87 -14.65 14.27
CA THR A 83 5.41 -14.54 15.62
C THR A 83 6.38 -15.68 15.93
N ILE A 84 6.02 -16.92 15.59
CA ILE A 84 6.89 -18.10 15.77
C ILE A 84 8.17 -17.96 14.94
N LEU A 85 8.03 -17.62 13.65
CA LEU A 85 9.17 -17.44 12.75
C LEU A 85 10.07 -16.26 13.19
N GLY A 86 9.48 -15.21 13.76
CA GLY A 86 10.19 -14.03 14.28
C GLY A 86 11.06 -14.32 15.50
N LEU A 87 10.84 -15.42 16.23
CA LEU A 87 11.73 -15.85 17.32
C LEU A 87 13.11 -16.29 16.79
N PHE A 88 13.16 -16.77 15.54
CA PHE A 88 14.37 -17.31 14.93
C PHE A 88 14.96 -16.40 13.85
N ASN A 89 14.20 -15.41 13.38
CA ASN A 89 14.63 -14.47 12.34
C ASN A 89 14.27 -13.02 12.70
N PRO A 90 15.26 -12.16 12.98
CA PRO A 90 15.01 -10.77 13.36
C PRO A 90 14.31 -9.96 12.26
N VAL A 91 14.54 -10.27 10.98
CA VAL A 91 13.85 -9.60 9.86
C VAL A 91 12.35 -9.90 9.89
N ILE A 92 11.97 -11.16 10.15
CA ILE A 92 10.56 -11.56 10.26
C ILE A 92 9.92 -10.93 11.49
N ARG A 93 10.66 -10.81 12.59
CA ARG A 93 10.21 -10.14 13.80
C ARG A 93 9.83 -8.67 13.54
N GLU A 94 10.66 -7.94 12.79
CA GLU A 94 10.35 -6.55 12.42
C GLU A 94 9.16 -6.45 11.46
N LEU A 95 9.01 -7.38 10.52
CA LEU A 95 7.80 -7.46 9.68
C LEU A 95 6.53 -7.68 10.52
N ASN A 96 6.61 -8.48 11.59
CA ASN A 96 5.49 -8.68 12.51
C ASN A 96 5.13 -7.42 13.29
N ASN A 97 6.10 -6.55 13.60
CA ASN A 97 5.83 -5.26 14.27
C ASN A 97 4.94 -4.35 13.40
N GLY A 98 5.10 -4.38 12.07
CA GLY A 98 4.25 -3.64 11.13
C GLY A 98 2.89 -4.29 10.85
N SER A 99 2.66 -5.52 11.31
CA SER A 99 1.47 -6.31 10.94
C SER A 99 0.14 -5.69 11.40
N TYR A 100 0.15 -4.81 12.40
CA TYR A 100 -1.07 -4.16 12.92
C TYR A 100 -1.83 -3.38 11.83
N GLN A 101 -1.14 -2.91 10.79
CA GLN A 101 -1.74 -2.21 9.65
C GLN A 101 -2.61 -3.14 8.78
N PHE A 102 -2.52 -4.45 8.98
CA PHE A 102 -3.21 -5.50 8.23
C PHE A 102 -4.03 -6.43 9.16
N THR A 103 -4.31 -6.03 10.39
CA THR A 103 -5.18 -6.80 11.32
C THR A 103 -6.59 -6.25 11.44
N ALA A 104 -6.84 -5.08 10.86
CA ALA A 104 -8.12 -4.38 10.84
C ALA A 104 -8.12 -3.36 9.68
N PRO A 105 -9.25 -2.73 9.34
CA PRO A 105 -9.27 -1.64 8.37
C PRO A 105 -8.28 -0.52 8.75
N PHE A 106 -7.39 -0.16 7.81
CA PHE A 106 -6.37 0.87 7.98
C PHE A 106 -6.54 1.93 6.90
N VAL A 107 -7.55 2.79 7.11
CA VAL A 107 -8.00 3.80 6.16
C VAL A 107 -7.66 5.18 6.71
N ILE A 108 -7.06 6.01 5.87
CA ILE A 108 -6.69 7.39 6.23
C ILE A 108 -7.76 8.39 5.76
N ASP A 109 -8.00 9.43 6.56
CA ASP A 109 -8.74 10.61 6.12
C ASP A 109 -7.77 11.69 5.63
N ASP A 110 -7.79 11.95 4.33
CA ASP A 110 -6.96 12.95 3.65
C ASP A 110 -7.70 14.28 3.38
N SER A 111 -8.91 14.43 3.92
CA SER A 111 -9.80 15.55 3.60
C SER A 111 -9.21 16.92 3.95
N ALA A 112 -8.41 16.99 5.02
CA ALA A 112 -7.71 18.22 5.40
C ALA A 112 -6.71 18.68 4.32
N THR A 113 -5.93 17.75 3.76
CA THR A 113 -4.94 18.02 2.72
C THR A 113 -5.63 18.44 1.42
N ARG A 114 -6.71 17.74 1.03
CA ARG A 114 -7.50 18.09 -0.17
C ARG A 114 -8.09 19.49 -0.07
N ARG A 115 -8.68 19.85 1.08
CA ARG A 115 -9.26 21.18 1.29
C ARG A 115 -8.20 22.29 1.33
N THR A 116 -7.05 22.02 1.94
CA THR A 116 -6.03 23.05 2.16
C THR A 116 -5.21 23.32 0.91
N PHE A 117 -4.82 22.27 0.18
CA PHE A 117 -3.86 22.37 -0.93
C PHE A 117 -4.48 22.04 -2.31
N GLY A 118 -5.77 21.69 -2.37
CA GLY A 118 -6.46 21.36 -3.63
C GLY A 118 -5.95 20.09 -4.32
N LEU A 119 -5.15 19.27 -3.63
CA LEU A 119 -4.52 18.08 -4.19
C LEU A 119 -5.51 16.95 -4.41
N LYS A 120 -5.21 16.11 -5.40
CA LYS A 120 -5.91 14.85 -5.70
C LYS A 120 -4.88 13.74 -5.87
N PRO A 121 -5.22 12.49 -5.54
CA PRO A 121 -4.32 11.37 -5.74
C PRO A 121 -4.06 11.17 -7.24
N THR A 122 -2.88 10.66 -7.55
CA THR A 122 -2.61 10.05 -8.85
C THR A 122 -3.65 8.96 -9.11
N PRO A 123 -4.34 8.96 -10.27
CA PRO A 123 -5.39 7.98 -10.55
C PRO A 123 -4.88 6.54 -10.42
N TRP A 124 -5.68 5.67 -9.80
CA TRP A 124 -5.32 4.27 -9.53
C TRP A 124 -4.73 3.53 -10.74
N ASN A 125 -5.39 3.62 -11.89
CA ASN A 125 -4.93 2.94 -13.11
C ASN A 125 -3.59 3.48 -13.62
N SER A 126 -3.31 4.77 -13.43
CA SER A 126 -2.01 5.35 -13.77
C SER A 126 -0.93 4.84 -12.81
N MET A 127 -1.25 4.76 -11.52
CA MET A 127 -0.34 4.21 -10.49
C MET A 127 0.02 2.75 -10.78
N LEU A 128 -0.95 1.91 -11.15
CA LEU A 128 -0.70 0.52 -11.52
C LEU A 128 0.20 0.38 -12.75
N LYS A 129 -0.05 1.20 -13.79
CA LYS A 129 0.76 1.22 -15.01
C LYS A 129 2.20 1.60 -14.73
N GLU A 130 2.40 2.67 -13.97
CA GLU A 130 3.73 3.13 -13.56
C GLU A 130 4.46 2.08 -12.74
N LEU A 131 3.75 1.48 -11.76
CA LEU A 131 4.27 0.37 -10.96
C LEU A 131 4.71 -0.78 -11.87
N VAL A 132 3.84 -1.29 -12.74
CA VAL A 132 4.18 -2.41 -13.63
C VAL A 132 5.34 -2.07 -14.57
N HIS A 133 5.38 -0.83 -15.08
CA HIS A 133 6.45 -0.36 -15.96
C HIS A 133 7.81 -0.33 -15.26
N SER A 134 7.88 0.14 -14.01
CA SER A 134 9.14 0.25 -13.25
C SER A 134 9.85 -1.09 -12.98
N TYR A 135 9.15 -2.21 -13.12
CA TYR A 135 9.70 -3.56 -12.95
C TYR A 135 9.89 -4.32 -14.26
N ARG A 136 9.59 -3.72 -15.42
CA ARG A 136 9.96 -4.30 -16.73
C ARG A 136 11.46 -4.18 -16.95
#